data_AF-A0AA41YQ82-F1
#
_entry.id   AF-A0AA41YQ82-F1
#
_cell.length_a   1.000
_cell.length_b   1.000
_cell.length_c   1.000
_cell.angle_alpha   90.00
_cell.angle_beta   90.00
_cell.angle_gamma   90.00
#
_symmetry.space_group_name_H-M   'P 1'
#
loop_
_entity.id
_entity.type
_entity.pdbx_description
1 polymer ?
#
loop_
_entity_poly.entity_id
_entity_poly.type
_entity_poly.pdbx_seq_one_letter_code
_entity_poly.pdbx_strand_id
1 'polypeptide(L)'
;MVSITRRNPRTGHIERPWRNRDGLFVLGDPAHGAQKHHDKFAVKVGTLAEAAALVRRGFSLRMTDGESPPSLISPDSLTLEEVEGEDEAALWAETAPKPLFGKEEMFAELKRILLVYANQIAHAGSPQAALAFIGFDTGSFFPYCDDDPEKVELHRFSATSYLDQAYDYAFQVGNHWKFDNDMATDVSEFLAGAPRQASDGMPSPITHPDGLCRHAAEMAFARWKLGDGQDLTVRELALLADMKEAAVRNSLSKERIALEDGKVDTATARQWLNGRRDFIPTRTEEAISQSWAVRSRFLLDHEPFAEAFGRILKGFDITAAELAARAEVGEEFVHELLEGRPRTDLQALERIGRALDLDAPHFVGAAVQAALRGGR
;
A
#
# COMPACT_ATOMS: atom_id res chain seq x y z
N MET A 1 2.52 25.46 3.30
CA MET A 1 1.71 24.53 2.48
C MET A 1 0.26 24.98 2.53
N VAL A 2 -0.59 24.67 1.56
CA VAL A 2 -2.02 25.03 1.62
C VAL A 2 -2.82 23.80 2.03
N SER A 3 -3.61 23.90 3.10
CA SER A 3 -4.61 22.88 3.47
C SER A 3 -5.98 23.32 2.97
N ILE A 4 -6.74 22.37 2.44
CA ILE A 4 -8.14 22.56 2.06
C ILE A 4 -8.95 21.57 2.88
N THR A 5 -9.94 22.02 3.62
CA THR A 5 -10.80 21.14 4.42
C THR A 5 -12.26 21.58 4.36
N ARG A 6 -13.16 20.68 4.74
CA ARG A 6 -14.56 21.01 5.03
C ARG A 6 -15.04 20.19 6.21
N ARG A 7 -15.74 20.80 7.16
CA ARG A 7 -16.52 20.04 8.13
C ARG A 7 -17.87 19.67 7.51
N ASN A 8 -18.14 18.39 7.31
CA ASN A 8 -19.42 17.93 6.78
C ASN A 8 -20.55 18.32 7.77
N PRO A 9 -21.57 19.08 7.35
CA PRO A 9 -22.60 19.57 8.25
C PRO A 9 -23.54 18.49 8.78
N ARG A 10 -23.57 17.31 8.13
CA ARG A 10 -24.44 16.19 8.51
C ARG A 10 -23.75 15.22 9.47
N THR A 11 -22.50 14.85 9.17
CA THR A 11 -21.74 13.85 9.96
C THR A 11 -20.82 14.51 10.98
N GLY A 12 -20.47 15.78 10.79
CA GLY A 12 -19.47 16.48 11.60
C GLY A 12 -18.03 16.07 11.28
N HIS A 13 -17.81 15.11 10.37
CA HIS A 13 -16.49 14.64 9.97
C HIS A 13 -15.75 15.71 9.16
N ILE A 14 -14.42 15.68 9.22
CA ILE A 14 -13.59 16.52 8.37
C ILE A 14 -13.41 15.81 7.03
N GLU A 15 -13.84 16.47 5.97
CA GLU A 15 -13.59 16.08 4.60
C GLU A 15 -12.33 16.77 4.09
N ARG A 16 -11.57 16.02 3.30
CA ARG A 16 -10.35 16.48 2.64
C ARG A 16 -10.46 16.29 1.12
N PRO A 17 -9.64 17.00 0.33
CA PRO A 17 -9.59 16.90 -1.12
C PRO A 17 -9.41 15.46 -1.58
N TRP A 18 -10.33 14.99 -2.40
CA TRP A 18 -10.28 13.65 -2.97
C TRP A 18 -9.47 13.67 -4.26
N ARG A 19 -8.55 12.72 -4.39
CA ARG A 19 -7.87 12.40 -5.65
C ARG A 19 -8.58 11.26 -6.35
N ASN A 20 -8.68 11.38 -7.67
CA ASN A 20 -9.17 10.28 -8.49
C ASN A 20 -8.13 9.17 -8.60
N ARG A 21 -8.51 8.17 -9.38
CA ARG A 21 -7.71 6.99 -9.72
C ARG A 21 -6.35 7.28 -10.36
N ASP A 22 -6.20 8.44 -10.98
CA ASP A 22 -4.95 8.87 -11.61
C ASP A 22 -4.04 9.61 -10.61
N GLY A 23 -4.43 9.70 -9.34
CA GLY A 23 -3.74 10.51 -8.33
C GLY A 23 -3.95 12.02 -8.52
N LEU A 24 -4.96 12.44 -9.28
CA LEU A 24 -5.23 13.85 -9.58
C LEU A 24 -6.43 14.36 -8.79
N PHE A 25 -6.37 15.60 -8.33
CA PHE A 25 -7.53 16.28 -7.77
C PHE A 25 -8.56 16.57 -8.83
N VAL A 26 -9.83 16.42 -8.48
CA VAL A 26 -10.95 16.60 -9.42
C VAL A 26 -11.78 17.80 -9.03
N LEU A 27 -11.82 18.77 -9.94
CA LEU A 27 -12.55 20.01 -9.80
C LEU A 27 -13.66 20.14 -10.85
N GLY A 28 -14.74 20.81 -10.49
CA GLY A 28 -15.82 21.17 -11.39
C GLY A 28 -15.70 22.63 -11.82
N ASP A 29 -15.59 22.86 -13.12
CA ASP A 29 -15.51 24.20 -13.71
C ASP A 29 -16.86 24.94 -13.61
N PRO A 30 -16.91 26.12 -12.98
CA PRO A 30 -18.15 26.91 -12.87
C PRO A 30 -18.73 27.30 -14.24
N ALA A 31 -17.93 27.36 -15.31
CA ALA A 31 -18.40 27.67 -16.67
C ALA A 31 -19.43 26.67 -17.19
N HIS A 32 -19.45 25.44 -16.64
CA HIS A 32 -20.40 24.39 -17.03
C HIS A 32 -21.65 24.31 -16.13
N GLY A 33 -21.82 25.25 -15.18
CA GLY A 33 -23.02 25.39 -14.37
C GLY A 33 -23.44 24.09 -13.68
N ALA A 34 -24.66 23.62 -13.95
CA ALA A 34 -25.19 22.39 -13.36
C ALA A 34 -24.46 21.12 -13.84
N GLN A 35 -23.81 21.14 -15.01
CA GLN A 35 -23.16 19.96 -15.60
C GLN A 35 -21.71 19.78 -15.15
N LYS A 36 -21.16 20.70 -14.33
CA LYS A 36 -19.76 20.67 -13.87
C LYS A 36 -19.33 19.40 -13.12
N HIS A 37 -20.29 18.57 -12.71
CA HIS A 37 -20.03 17.28 -12.04
C HIS A 37 -19.84 16.12 -13.02
N HIS A 38 -20.10 16.31 -14.32
CA HIS A 38 -19.88 15.29 -15.34
C HIS A 38 -18.39 15.13 -15.61
N ASP A 39 -17.95 13.89 -15.78
CA ASP A 39 -16.53 13.54 -15.92
C ASP A 39 -15.84 14.24 -17.10
N LYS A 40 -16.54 14.44 -18.22
CA LYS A 40 -16.04 15.16 -19.41
C LYS A 40 -15.74 16.65 -19.18
N PHE A 41 -16.23 17.23 -18.08
CA PHE A 41 -16.06 18.64 -17.71
C PHE A 41 -15.21 18.79 -16.44
N ALA A 42 -14.69 17.68 -15.92
CA ALA A 42 -13.83 17.68 -14.75
C ALA A 42 -12.45 18.26 -15.11
N VAL A 43 -12.00 19.22 -14.31
CA VAL A 43 -10.63 19.73 -14.36
C VAL A 43 -9.78 18.92 -13.38
N LYS A 44 -8.71 18.32 -13.87
CA LYS A 44 -7.80 17.47 -13.10
C LYS A 44 -6.47 18.17 -12.88
N VAL A 45 -5.98 18.21 -11.64
CA VAL A 45 -4.68 18.82 -11.30
C VAL A 45 -3.86 17.93 -10.38
N GLY A 46 -2.53 18.03 -10.50
CA GLY A 46 -1.61 17.13 -9.79
C GLY A 46 -1.35 17.56 -8.35
N THR A 47 -1.39 18.86 -8.06
CA THR A 47 -0.94 19.39 -6.76
C THR A 47 -2.06 20.08 -5.97
N LEU A 48 -1.92 20.10 -4.65
CA LEU A 48 -2.90 20.73 -3.77
C LEU A 48 -2.86 22.26 -3.93
N ALA A 49 -1.69 22.81 -4.27
CA ALA A 49 -1.52 24.22 -4.60
C ALA A 49 -2.32 24.64 -5.85
N GLU A 50 -2.28 23.83 -6.92
CA GLU A 50 -3.09 24.06 -8.12
C GLU A 50 -4.59 23.95 -7.83
N ALA A 51 -4.98 22.92 -7.05
CA ALA A 51 -6.37 22.74 -6.64
C ALA A 51 -6.85 23.96 -5.83
N ALA A 52 -6.05 24.43 -4.86
CA ALA A 52 -6.34 25.63 -4.07
C ALA A 52 -6.47 26.88 -4.94
N ALA A 53 -5.57 27.06 -5.93
CA ALA A 53 -5.63 28.19 -6.85
C ALA A 53 -6.92 28.19 -7.68
N LEU A 54 -7.37 27.02 -8.13
CA LEU A 54 -8.63 26.88 -8.86
C LEU A 54 -9.86 27.07 -7.94
N VAL A 55 -9.83 26.55 -6.72
CA VAL A 55 -10.89 26.78 -5.72
C VAL A 55 -11.07 28.29 -5.46
N ARG A 56 -9.97 29.04 -5.30
CA ARG A 56 -10.01 30.51 -5.18
C ARG A 56 -10.60 31.21 -6.40
N ARG A 57 -10.57 30.56 -7.58
CA ARG A 57 -11.20 31.04 -8.82
C ARG A 57 -12.65 30.59 -9.00
N GLY A 58 -13.25 29.96 -7.98
CA GLY A 58 -14.65 29.55 -7.98
C GLY A 58 -14.88 28.09 -8.42
N PHE A 59 -13.83 27.30 -8.59
CA PHE A 59 -13.99 25.88 -8.92
C PHE A 59 -14.48 25.11 -7.71
N SER A 60 -15.42 24.19 -7.93
CA SER A 60 -15.86 23.25 -6.90
C SER A 60 -14.86 22.11 -6.82
N LEU A 61 -14.54 21.60 -5.64
CA LEU A 61 -13.54 20.54 -5.45
C LEU A 61 -14.22 19.26 -4.94
N ARG A 62 -13.82 18.10 -5.44
CA ARG A 62 -14.27 16.83 -4.85
C ARG A 62 -13.60 16.63 -3.51
N MET A 63 -14.43 16.38 -2.49
CA MET A 63 -14.01 16.14 -1.11
C MET A 63 -14.53 14.78 -0.65
N THR A 64 -13.84 14.14 0.29
CA THR A 64 -14.27 12.90 0.95
C THR A 64 -13.86 12.91 2.42
N ASP A 65 -14.61 12.22 3.26
CA ASP A 65 -14.26 11.88 4.65
C ASP A 65 -13.64 10.47 4.77
N GLY A 66 -13.39 9.79 3.65
CA GLY A 66 -12.85 8.43 3.59
C GLY A 66 -13.89 7.33 3.83
N GLU A 67 -15.08 7.67 4.33
CA GLU A 67 -16.17 6.72 4.61
C GLU A 67 -17.31 6.83 3.59
N SER A 68 -17.57 8.05 3.12
CA SER A 68 -18.64 8.40 2.20
C SER A 68 -18.12 8.56 0.76
N PRO A 69 -18.98 8.37 -0.26
CA PRO A 69 -18.60 8.65 -1.64
C PRO A 69 -18.15 10.12 -1.81
N PRO A 70 -17.06 10.36 -2.57
CA PRO A 70 -16.58 11.71 -2.81
C PRO A 70 -17.64 12.57 -3.48
N SER A 71 -17.82 13.79 -2.96
CA SER A 71 -18.84 14.72 -3.45
C SER A 71 -18.21 16.04 -3.88
N LEU A 72 -18.81 16.69 -4.87
CA LEU A 72 -18.33 17.96 -5.38
C LEU A 72 -18.84 19.09 -4.49
N ILE A 73 -17.92 19.78 -3.82
CA ILE A 73 -18.21 20.80 -2.82
C ILE A 73 -17.96 22.19 -3.39
N SER A 74 -18.89 23.12 -3.13
CA SER A 74 -18.73 24.50 -3.57
C SER A 74 -17.52 25.16 -2.90
N PRO A 75 -16.80 26.05 -3.60
CA PRO A 75 -15.65 26.75 -3.02
C PRO A 75 -16.00 27.49 -1.72
N ASP A 76 -17.20 28.06 -1.63
CA ASP A 76 -17.68 28.80 -0.44
C ASP A 76 -17.87 27.92 0.81
N SER A 77 -17.92 26.59 0.64
CA SER A 77 -18.03 25.63 1.74
C SER A 77 -16.69 25.04 2.17
N LEU A 78 -15.58 25.50 1.57
CA LEU A 78 -14.23 25.02 1.85
C LEU A 78 -13.47 26.03 2.70
N THR A 79 -12.66 25.51 3.62
CA THR A 79 -11.69 26.27 4.40
C THR A 79 -10.32 26.08 3.77
N LEU A 80 -9.64 27.19 3.44
CA LEU A 80 -8.28 27.18 2.93
C LEU A 80 -7.35 27.85 3.93
N GLU A 81 -6.36 27.12 4.43
CA GLU A 81 -5.41 27.61 5.42
C GLU A 81 -3.98 27.42 4.92
N GLU A 82 -3.10 28.37 5.22
CA GLU A 82 -1.66 28.17 5.05
C GLU A 82 -1.13 27.48 6.30
N VAL A 83 -0.67 26.25 6.14
CA VAL A 83 -0.14 25.43 7.23
C VAL A 83 1.37 25.28 7.07
N GLU A 84 2.09 25.53 8.15
CA GLU A 84 3.52 25.22 8.25
C GLU A 84 3.68 23.78 8.74
N GLY A 85 4.34 22.93 7.94
CA GLY A 85 4.81 21.62 8.42
C GLY A 85 3.79 20.49 8.48
N GLU A 86 2.56 20.62 7.96
CA GLU A 86 1.70 19.44 7.74
C GLU A 86 2.23 18.61 6.57
N ASP A 87 2.37 17.31 6.80
CA ASP A 87 2.84 16.33 5.83
C ASP A 87 1.74 16.05 4.79
N GLU A 88 2.01 16.33 3.51
CA GLU A 88 1.11 15.99 2.40
C GLU A 88 0.74 14.50 2.44
N ALA A 89 1.67 13.62 2.86
CA ALA A 89 1.44 12.19 3.02
C ALA A 89 0.36 11.84 4.06
N ALA A 90 0.31 12.58 5.16
CA ALA A 90 -0.70 12.40 6.20
C ALA A 90 -2.09 12.83 5.70
N LEU A 91 -2.17 13.89 4.90
CA LEU A 91 -3.40 14.30 4.22
C LEU A 91 -3.91 13.23 3.22
N TRP A 92 -3.00 12.47 2.59
CA TRP A 92 -3.35 11.42 1.61
C TRP A 92 -3.86 10.13 2.24
N ALA A 93 -3.25 9.70 3.34
CA ALA A 93 -3.60 8.44 3.99
C ALA A 93 -5.09 8.36 4.39
N GLU A 94 -5.71 9.51 4.67
CA GLU A 94 -7.12 9.62 5.09
C GLU A 94 -8.14 9.58 3.93
N THR A 95 -7.71 9.74 2.66
CA THR A 95 -8.65 9.85 1.51
C THR A 95 -8.58 8.69 0.51
N ALA A 96 -7.62 7.77 0.68
CA ALA A 96 -7.60 6.52 -0.07
C ALA A 96 -8.77 5.62 0.37
N PRO A 97 -9.36 4.80 -0.53
CA PRO A 97 -10.35 3.81 -0.12
C PRO A 97 -9.75 2.94 0.98
N LYS A 98 -10.42 2.88 2.13
CA LYS A 98 -9.97 2.08 3.26
C LYS A 98 -9.98 0.60 2.85
N PRO A 99 -8.93 -0.18 3.19
CA PRO A 99 -8.96 -1.63 3.02
C PRO A 99 -10.20 -2.25 3.67
N LEU A 100 -10.69 -3.34 3.09
CA LEU A 100 -11.91 -4.04 3.54
C LEU A 100 -11.79 -4.60 4.97
N PHE A 101 -10.56 -4.92 5.38
CA PHE A 101 -10.17 -5.42 6.70
C PHE A 101 -8.75 -4.95 6.99
N GLY A 102 -8.34 -4.94 8.26
CA GLY A 102 -7.00 -4.53 8.69
C GLY A 102 -5.95 -5.65 8.58
N LYS A 103 -4.66 -5.26 8.51
CA LYS A 103 -3.53 -6.21 8.55
C LYS A 103 -3.54 -7.09 9.80
N GLU A 104 -3.89 -6.52 10.95
CA GLU A 104 -3.93 -7.26 12.22
C GLU A 104 -4.95 -8.40 12.18
N GLU A 105 -6.11 -8.18 11.55
CA GLU A 105 -7.14 -9.20 11.37
C GLU A 105 -6.65 -10.33 10.45
N MET A 106 -5.97 -9.97 9.35
CA MET A 106 -5.33 -10.93 8.46
C MET A 106 -4.26 -11.75 9.20
N PHE A 107 -3.42 -11.12 10.01
CA PHE A 107 -2.38 -11.82 10.76
C PHE A 107 -2.95 -12.70 11.87
N ALA A 108 -4.06 -12.31 12.50
CA ALA A 108 -4.80 -13.18 13.42
C ALA A 108 -5.37 -14.43 12.70
N GLU A 109 -5.75 -14.31 11.42
CA GLU A 109 -6.10 -15.46 10.60
C GLU A 109 -4.88 -16.31 10.22
N LEU A 110 -3.74 -15.69 9.88
CA LEU A 110 -2.49 -16.40 9.57
C LEU A 110 -2.04 -17.28 10.74
N LYS A 111 -2.11 -16.77 11.97
CA LYS A 111 -1.81 -17.55 13.19
C LYS A 111 -2.64 -18.84 13.24
N ARG A 112 -3.94 -18.75 12.95
CA ARG A 112 -4.85 -19.92 12.89
C ARG A 112 -4.47 -20.90 11.76
N ILE A 113 -4.09 -20.41 10.59
CA ILE A 113 -3.59 -21.25 9.49
C ILE A 113 -2.31 -21.99 9.89
N LEU A 114 -1.39 -21.33 10.61
CA LEU A 114 -0.15 -21.94 11.10
C LEU A 114 -0.41 -23.03 12.15
N LEU A 115 -1.44 -22.88 12.99
CA LEU A 115 -1.86 -23.96 13.90
C LEU A 115 -2.37 -25.19 13.14
N VAL A 116 -3.04 -25.00 12.00
CA VAL A 116 -3.45 -26.12 11.12
C VAL A 116 -2.22 -26.81 10.53
N TYR A 117 -1.19 -26.07 10.11
CA TYR A 117 0.10 -26.66 9.70
C TYR A 117 0.72 -27.50 10.82
N ALA A 118 0.81 -26.94 12.02
CA ALA A 118 1.36 -27.65 13.18
C ALA A 118 0.56 -28.94 13.49
N ASN A 119 -0.77 -28.87 13.39
CA ASN A 119 -1.64 -30.02 13.57
C ASN A 119 -1.38 -31.12 12.51
N GLN A 120 -1.25 -30.76 11.24
CA GLN A 120 -0.93 -31.70 10.17
C GLN A 120 0.47 -32.31 10.32
N ILE A 121 1.47 -31.52 10.74
CA ILE A 121 2.82 -32.01 11.03
C ILE A 121 2.81 -32.99 12.21
N ALA A 122 2.05 -32.70 13.27
CA ALA A 122 1.90 -33.61 14.40
C ALA A 122 1.22 -34.91 13.99
N HIS A 123 0.18 -34.83 13.16
CA HIS A 123 -0.58 -35.98 12.67
C HIS A 123 0.24 -36.90 11.76
N ALA A 124 0.91 -36.34 10.76
CA ALA A 124 1.68 -37.10 9.77
C ALA A 124 3.08 -37.50 10.28
N GLY A 125 3.64 -36.70 11.19
CA GLY A 125 4.98 -36.85 11.73
C GLY A 125 4.99 -37.13 13.22
N SER A 126 5.36 -36.13 14.02
CA SER A 126 5.45 -36.26 15.48
C SER A 126 5.12 -34.93 16.18
N PRO A 127 4.67 -34.96 17.45
CA PRO A 127 4.49 -33.76 18.25
C PRO A 127 5.75 -32.91 18.37
N GLN A 128 6.93 -33.53 18.41
CA GLN A 128 8.22 -32.82 18.49
C GLN A 128 8.49 -32.02 17.21
N ALA A 129 8.12 -32.54 16.04
CA ALA A 129 8.25 -31.81 14.77
C ALA A 129 7.28 -30.62 14.72
N ALA A 130 6.05 -30.79 15.22
CA ALA A 130 5.08 -29.71 15.31
C ALA A 130 5.52 -28.63 16.29
N LEU A 131 6.05 -29.01 17.46
CA LEU A 131 6.66 -28.10 18.43
C LEU A 131 7.82 -27.31 17.82
N ALA A 132 8.75 -27.98 17.12
CA ALA A 132 9.87 -27.33 16.46
C ALA A 132 9.39 -26.30 15.42
N PHE A 133 8.34 -26.64 14.67
CA PHE A 133 7.72 -25.74 13.71
C PHE A 133 7.04 -24.54 14.39
N ILE A 134 6.05 -24.78 15.26
CA ILE A 134 5.15 -23.74 15.77
C ILE A 134 5.76 -22.92 16.90
N GLY A 135 6.67 -23.51 17.68
CA GLY A 135 7.43 -22.83 18.71
C GLY A 135 6.98 -23.02 20.15
N PHE A 136 5.86 -23.69 20.39
CA PHE A 136 5.32 -23.90 21.72
C PHE A 136 4.62 -25.26 21.86
N ASP A 137 4.51 -25.71 23.10
CA ASP A 137 3.83 -26.96 23.48
C ASP A 137 2.35 -26.68 23.73
N THR A 138 1.47 -27.59 23.29
CA THR A 138 0.01 -27.51 23.45
C THR A 138 -0.44 -27.90 24.85
N GLY A 139 0.44 -28.50 25.67
CA GLY A 139 0.14 -28.95 27.03
C GLY A 139 -0.86 -30.11 27.12
N SER A 140 -1.59 -30.41 26.04
CA SER A 140 -2.48 -31.55 25.86
C SER A 140 -2.19 -32.26 24.54
N PHE A 141 -2.40 -33.58 24.51
CA PHE A 141 -2.24 -34.37 23.30
C PHE A 141 -3.42 -34.10 22.35
N PHE A 142 -3.20 -33.18 21.40
CA PHE A 142 -4.03 -32.96 20.21
C PHE A 142 -5.44 -32.37 20.44
N PRO A 143 -5.93 -31.47 19.57
CA PRO A 143 -5.30 -30.90 18.38
C PRO A 143 -4.71 -29.48 18.59
N TYR A 144 -3.55 -29.18 17.95
CA TYR A 144 -2.94 -27.83 17.91
C TYR A 144 -3.90 -26.73 17.40
N CYS A 145 -4.93 -27.07 16.63
CA CYS A 145 -5.88 -26.07 16.11
C CYS A 145 -6.84 -25.51 17.17
N ASP A 146 -6.90 -26.13 18.36
CA ASP A 146 -7.70 -25.65 19.49
C ASP A 146 -6.91 -24.73 20.44
N ASP A 147 -5.60 -24.57 20.21
CA ASP A 147 -4.76 -23.69 21.01
C ASP A 147 -5.01 -22.21 20.70
N ASP A 148 -4.64 -21.36 21.67
CA ASP A 148 -4.72 -19.91 21.52
C ASP A 148 -3.77 -19.43 20.40
N PRO A 149 -4.30 -18.83 19.31
CA PRO A 149 -3.48 -18.29 18.23
C PRO A 149 -2.47 -17.25 18.70
N GLU A 150 -2.72 -16.55 19.81
CA GLU A 150 -1.82 -15.52 20.33
C GLU A 150 -0.46 -16.07 20.78
N LYS A 151 -0.34 -17.39 21.00
CA LYS A 151 0.94 -18.06 21.26
C LYS A 151 1.85 -18.13 20.02
N VAL A 152 1.30 -17.93 18.82
CA VAL A 152 2.05 -18.03 17.56
C VAL A 152 2.86 -16.76 17.31
N GLU A 153 4.19 -16.91 17.33
CA GLU A 153 5.13 -15.85 17.02
C GLU A 153 5.38 -15.73 15.51
N LEU A 154 4.66 -14.81 14.87
CA LEU A 154 4.67 -14.65 13.41
C LEU A 154 6.06 -14.36 12.79
N HIS A 155 6.97 -13.71 13.51
CA HIS A 155 8.31 -13.39 12.99
C HIS A 155 9.17 -14.63 12.66
N ARG A 156 8.77 -15.82 13.13
CA ARG A 156 9.42 -17.10 12.83
C ARG A 156 9.11 -17.62 11.42
N PHE A 157 8.06 -17.11 10.78
CA PHE A 157 7.55 -17.63 9.51
C PHE A 157 7.78 -16.62 8.40
N SER A 158 8.46 -17.03 7.34
CA SER A 158 8.68 -16.19 6.14
C SER A 158 7.36 -15.69 5.54
N ALA A 159 6.28 -16.49 5.70
CA ALA A 159 4.93 -16.13 5.29
C ALA A 159 4.45 -14.80 5.80
N THR A 160 4.87 -14.40 6.99
CA THR A 160 4.52 -13.10 7.57
C THR A 160 5.02 -11.95 6.69
N SER A 161 6.25 -12.05 6.17
CA SER A 161 6.86 -10.99 5.37
C SER A 161 6.20 -10.85 4.00
N TYR A 162 6.00 -11.95 3.27
CA TYR A 162 5.40 -11.86 1.93
C TYR A 162 3.89 -11.59 1.99
N LEU A 163 3.17 -12.03 3.04
CA LEU A 163 1.76 -11.68 3.20
C LEU A 163 1.56 -10.22 3.63
N ASP A 164 2.48 -9.64 4.42
CA ASP A 164 2.48 -8.20 4.71
C ASP A 164 2.55 -7.36 3.43
N GLN A 165 3.47 -7.75 2.54
CA GLN A 165 3.68 -7.10 1.26
C GLN A 165 2.53 -7.35 0.29
N ALA A 166 1.99 -8.58 0.27
CA ALA A 166 0.81 -8.93 -0.50
C ALA A 166 -0.40 -8.08 -0.08
N TYR A 167 -0.61 -7.87 1.22
CA TYR A 167 -1.69 -7.01 1.70
C TYR A 167 -1.51 -5.58 1.20
N ASP A 168 -0.31 -5.01 1.37
CA ASP A 168 -0.02 -3.65 0.93
C ASP A 168 -0.27 -3.49 -0.57
N TYR A 169 0.17 -4.47 -1.36
CA TYR A 169 -0.04 -4.49 -2.80
C TYR A 169 -1.50 -4.72 -3.21
N ALA A 170 -2.23 -5.61 -2.54
CA ALA A 170 -3.64 -5.86 -2.81
C ALA A 170 -4.45 -4.56 -2.72
N PHE A 171 -4.27 -3.84 -1.61
CA PHE A 171 -5.04 -2.63 -1.28
C PHE A 171 -4.37 -1.33 -1.68
N GLN A 172 -3.18 -1.38 -2.27
CA GLN A 172 -2.40 -0.20 -2.70
C GLN A 172 -2.13 0.77 -1.54
N VAL A 173 -1.78 0.21 -0.38
CA VAL A 173 -1.42 0.91 0.85
C VAL A 173 0.02 0.58 1.25
N GLY A 174 0.52 1.20 2.32
CA GLY A 174 1.83 0.87 2.89
C GLY A 174 2.95 0.76 1.85
N ASN A 175 3.73 -0.32 1.92
CA ASN A 175 4.89 -0.59 1.08
C ASN A 175 4.56 -1.41 -0.18
N HIS A 176 3.43 -1.15 -0.84
CA HIS A 176 2.95 -1.92 -2.00
C HIS A 176 4.01 -2.16 -3.10
N TRP A 177 4.93 -1.24 -3.32
CA TRP A 177 5.99 -1.35 -4.34
C TRP A 177 7.05 -2.42 -4.06
N LYS A 178 7.08 -3.01 -2.86
CA LYS A 178 7.99 -4.13 -2.56
C LYS A 178 7.51 -5.45 -3.13
N PHE A 179 6.26 -5.51 -3.60
CA PHE A 179 5.71 -6.72 -4.18
C PHE A 179 6.21 -6.91 -5.61
N ASP A 180 7.12 -7.85 -5.79
CA ASP A 180 7.71 -8.20 -7.09
C ASP A 180 7.29 -9.62 -7.56
N ASN A 181 7.98 -10.13 -8.58
CA ASN A 181 7.72 -11.45 -9.16
C ASN A 181 8.04 -12.61 -8.19
N ASP A 182 9.05 -12.45 -7.34
CA ASP A 182 9.43 -13.45 -6.35
C ASP A 182 8.35 -13.51 -5.25
N MET A 183 7.88 -12.36 -4.76
CA MET A 183 6.75 -12.33 -3.81
C MET A 183 5.46 -12.88 -4.43
N ALA A 184 5.19 -12.62 -5.71
CA ALA A 184 4.04 -13.20 -6.40
C ALA A 184 4.10 -14.73 -6.43
N THR A 185 5.30 -15.28 -6.62
CA THR A 185 5.57 -16.72 -6.59
C THR A 185 5.34 -17.27 -5.18
N ASP A 186 5.95 -16.68 -4.16
CA ASP A 186 5.80 -17.08 -2.75
C ASP A 186 4.34 -17.09 -2.30
N VAL A 187 3.57 -16.07 -2.68
CA VAL A 187 2.14 -15.96 -2.37
C VAL A 187 1.33 -17.04 -3.08
N SER A 188 1.63 -17.32 -4.35
CA SER A 188 0.99 -18.40 -5.10
C SER A 188 1.30 -19.77 -4.47
N GLU A 189 2.55 -20.00 -4.07
CA GLU A 189 2.97 -21.23 -3.38
C GLU A 189 2.30 -21.38 -2.02
N PHE A 190 2.18 -20.30 -1.25
CA PHE A 190 1.43 -20.31 0.01
C PHE A 190 -0.02 -20.71 -0.20
N LEU A 191 -0.71 -20.10 -1.17
CA LEU A 191 -2.11 -20.41 -1.48
C LEU A 191 -2.30 -21.87 -1.92
N ALA A 192 -1.36 -22.41 -2.70
CA ALA A 192 -1.41 -23.79 -3.18
C ALA A 192 -1.01 -24.82 -2.12
N GLY A 193 -0.07 -24.46 -1.23
CA GLY A 193 0.54 -25.34 -0.24
C GLY A 193 -0.14 -25.33 1.14
N ALA A 194 -1.01 -24.36 1.42
CA ALA A 194 -1.69 -24.27 2.70
C ALA A 194 -2.61 -25.48 2.95
N PRO A 195 -2.54 -26.11 4.15
CA PRO A 195 -3.39 -27.23 4.49
C PRO A 195 -4.84 -26.78 4.50
N ARG A 196 -5.71 -27.57 3.84
CA ARG A 196 -7.14 -27.25 3.70
C ARG A 196 -7.95 -27.52 4.96
N GLN A 197 -7.46 -28.41 5.82
CA GLN A 197 -8.13 -28.78 7.06
C GLN A 197 -7.09 -29.28 8.06
N ALA A 198 -7.43 -29.22 9.34
CA ALA A 198 -6.77 -29.99 10.38
C ALA A 198 -7.12 -31.48 10.25
N SER A 199 -6.38 -32.30 10.96
CA SER A 199 -6.50 -33.76 10.94
C SER A 199 -7.79 -34.30 11.57
N ASP A 200 -8.44 -33.50 12.42
CA ASP A 200 -9.78 -33.76 12.97
C ASP A 200 -10.91 -33.36 11.99
N GLY A 201 -10.55 -32.79 10.84
CA GLY A 201 -11.49 -32.33 9.80
C GLY A 201 -11.91 -30.86 9.92
N MET A 202 -11.41 -30.11 10.91
CA MET A 202 -11.72 -28.68 11.01
C MET A 202 -11.14 -27.91 9.81
N PRO A 203 -11.96 -27.16 9.06
CA PRO A 203 -11.48 -26.46 7.87
C PRO A 203 -10.51 -25.35 8.23
N SER A 204 -9.45 -25.22 7.43
CA SER A 204 -8.50 -24.11 7.55
C SER A 204 -9.13 -22.81 7.06
N PRO A 205 -8.86 -21.65 7.68
CA PRO A 205 -9.35 -20.36 7.22
C PRO A 205 -9.10 -20.09 5.73
N ILE A 206 -7.96 -20.57 5.21
CA ILE A 206 -7.58 -20.41 3.80
C ILE A 206 -8.55 -21.08 2.82
N THR A 207 -9.39 -22.02 3.26
CA THR A 207 -10.38 -22.66 2.37
C THR A 207 -11.63 -21.82 2.18
N HIS A 208 -11.91 -20.90 3.09
CA HIS A 208 -13.08 -20.05 3.00
C HIS A 208 -12.87 -19.00 1.89
N PRO A 209 -13.84 -18.82 0.98
CA PRO A 209 -13.77 -17.78 -0.05
C PRO A 209 -13.62 -16.36 0.51
N ASP A 210 -14.06 -16.15 1.76
CA ASP A 210 -14.01 -14.89 2.49
C ASP A 210 -12.87 -14.85 3.53
N GLY A 211 -11.96 -15.84 3.52
CA GLY A 211 -10.78 -15.85 4.40
C GLY A 211 -9.86 -14.67 4.07
N LEU A 212 -9.42 -13.94 5.09
CA LEU A 212 -8.69 -12.68 4.94
C LEU A 212 -7.31 -12.88 4.30
N CYS A 213 -6.56 -13.90 4.72
CA CYS A 213 -5.26 -14.23 4.11
C CYS A 213 -5.43 -14.60 2.65
N ARG A 214 -6.43 -15.43 2.34
CA ARG A 214 -6.75 -15.82 0.96
C ARG A 214 -7.14 -14.60 0.13
N HIS A 215 -8.00 -13.75 0.65
CA HIS A 215 -8.49 -12.56 -0.04
C HIS A 215 -7.35 -11.62 -0.41
N ALA A 216 -6.49 -11.27 0.56
CA ALA A 216 -5.33 -10.41 0.32
C ALA A 216 -4.37 -11.03 -0.71
N ALA A 217 -4.04 -12.32 -0.54
CA ALA A 217 -3.15 -13.04 -1.43
C ALA A 217 -3.69 -13.16 -2.86
N GLU A 218 -4.94 -13.60 -3.04
CA GLU A 218 -5.57 -13.73 -4.36
C GLU A 218 -5.71 -12.35 -5.04
N MET A 219 -6.04 -11.29 -4.29
CA MET A 219 -6.14 -9.93 -4.83
C MET A 219 -4.77 -9.39 -5.24
N ALA A 220 -3.73 -9.59 -4.43
CA ALA A 220 -2.36 -9.23 -4.77
C ALA A 220 -1.90 -9.94 -6.05
N PHE A 221 -2.14 -11.24 -6.14
CA PHE A 221 -1.78 -12.03 -7.32
C PHE A 221 -2.59 -11.63 -8.56
N ALA A 222 -3.90 -11.40 -8.43
CA ALA A 222 -4.74 -10.87 -9.51
C ALA A 222 -4.22 -9.52 -10.05
N ARG A 223 -3.78 -8.64 -9.13
CA ARG A 223 -3.23 -7.34 -9.48
C ARG A 223 -1.88 -7.46 -10.19
N TRP A 224 -1.03 -8.36 -9.72
CA TRP A 224 0.26 -8.65 -10.34
C TRP A 224 0.06 -9.18 -11.77
N LYS A 225 -0.83 -10.16 -11.96
CA LYS A 225 -1.24 -10.67 -13.29
C LYS A 225 -1.70 -9.58 -14.23
N LEU A 226 -2.57 -8.68 -13.74
CA LEU A 226 -3.03 -7.53 -14.52
C LEU A 226 -1.86 -6.65 -14.97
N GLY A 227 -0.88 -6.42 -14.09
CA GLY A 227 0.35 -5.68 -14.36
C GLY A 227 1.26 -6.36 -15.39
N ASP A 228 1.43 -7.67 -15.25
CA ASP A 228 2.28 -8.53 -16.10
C ASP A 228 1.67 -8.85 -17.47
N GLY A 229 0.44 -8.42 -17.75
CA GLY A 229 -0.20 -8.67 -19.04
C GLY A 229 -0.99 -9.98 -19.11
N GLN A 230 -1.23 -10.66 -17.98
CA GLN A 230 -1.89 -11.96 -17.93
C GLN A 230 -3.42 -11.87 -17.75
N ASP A 231 -4.14 -12.74 -18.46
CA ASP A 231 -5.59 -12.79 -18.45
C ASP A 231 -6.17 -13.13 -17.07
N LEU A 232 -7.31 -12.50 -16.78
CA LEU A 232 -7.95 -12.59 -15.47
C LEU A 232 -9.22 -13.45 -15.50
N THR A 233 -9.35 -14.32 -14.51
CA THR A 233 -10.57 -15.07 -14.22
C THR A 233 -11.66 -14.17 -13.65
N VAL A 234 -12.91 -14.66 -13.68
CA VAL A 234 -14.04 -14.00 -13.02
C VAL A 234 -13.79 -13.73 -11.54
N ARG A 235 -13.11 -14.65 -10.84
CA ARG A 235 -12.77 -14.51 -9.41
C ARG A 235 -11.78 -13.37 -9.18
N GLU A 236 -10.75 -13.28 -10.01
CA GLU A 236 -9.73 -12.22 -9.92
C GLU A 236 -10.34 -10.85 -10.24
N LEU A 237 -11.22 -10.76 -11.25
CA LEU A 237 -12.00 -9.55 -11.53
C LEU A 237 -12.93 -9.17 -10.37
N ALA A 238 -13.56 -10.15 -9.73
CA ALA A 238 -14.44 -9.96 -8.59
C ALA A 238 -13.68 -9.38 -7.39
N LEU A 239 -12.49 -9.90 -7.10
CA LEU A 239 -11.61 -9.37 -6.05
C LEU A 239 -11.22 -7.92 -6.37
N LEU A 240 -10.62 -7.67 -7.54
CA LEU A 240 -10.14 -6.34 -7.90
C LEU A 240 -11.25 -5.28 -7.95
N ALA A 241 -12.47 -5.66 -8.35
CA ALA A 241 -13.60 -4.74 -8.43
C ALA A 241 -14.40 -4.60 -7.12
N ASP A 242 -14.05 -5.34 -6.06
CA ASP A 242 -14.84 -5.51 -4.85
C ASP A 242 -16.32 -5.88 -5.15
N MET A 243 -16.48 -6.92 -5.97
CA MET A 243 -17.77 -7.40 -6.44
C MET A 243 -17.93 -8.89 -6.18
N LYS A 244 -19.17 -9.36 -6.01
CA LYS A 244 -19.46 -10.81 -6.04
C LYS A 244 -19.28 -11.34 -7.46
N GLU A 245 -18.75 -12.56 -7.61
CA GLU A 245 -18.54 -13.17 -8.93
C GLU A 245 -19.80 -13.23 -9.79
N ALA A 246 -20.98 -13.47 -9.19
CA ALA A 246 -22.24 -13.46 -9.92
C ALA A 246 -22.56 -12.08 -10.53
N ALA A 247 -22.22 -10.99 -9.83
CA ALA A 247 -22.37 -9.63 -10.34
C ALA A 247 -21.37 -9.34 -11.47
N VAL A 248 -20.14 -9.85 -11.37
CA VAL A 248 -19.14 -9.76 -12.44
C VAL A 248 -19.63 -10.48 -13.70
N ARG A 249 -20.05 -11.74 -13.59
CA ARG A 249 -20.59 -12.51 -14.74
C ARG A 249 -21.75 -11.77 -15.43
N ASN A 250 -22.67 -11.22 -14.64
CA ASN A 250 -23.80 -10.45 -15.17
C ASN A 250 -23.34 -9.16 -15.87
N SER A 251 -22.35 -8.45 -15.32
CA SER A 251 -21.79 -7.24 -15.94
C SER A 251 -21.07 -7.55 -17.24
N LEU A 252 -20.20 -8.57 -17.26
CA LEU A 252 -19.47 -9.01 -18.44
C LEU A 252 -20.43 -9.41 -19.57
N SER A 253 -21.47 -10.21 -19.24
CA SER A 253 -22.50 -10.62 -20.20
C SER A 253 -23.27 -9.42 -20.76
N LYS A 254 -23.69 -8.48 -19.92
CA LYS A 254 -24.40 -7.25 -20.32
C LYS A 254 -23.55 -6.38 -21.27
N GLU A 255 -22.25 -6.33 -21.01
CA GLU A 255 -21.27 -5.56 -21.79
C GLU A 255 -20.72 -6.35 -22.99
N ARG A 256 -21.20 -7.59 -23.21
CA ARG A 256 -20.79 -8.49 -24.29
C ARG A 256 -19.29 -8.78 -24.31
N ILE A 257 -18.68 -8.85 -23.14
CA ILE A 257 -17.28 -9.25 -22.97
C ILE A 257 -17.22 -10.77 -23.00
N ALA A 258 -16.45 -11.33 -23.94
CA ALA A 258 -16.25 -12.75 -24.08
C ALA A 258 -15.30 -13.28 -23.01
N LEU A 259 -15.47 -14.56 -22.66
CA LEU A 259 -14.53 -15.29 -21.81
C LEU A 259 -13.86 -16.37 -22.68
N GLU A 260 -12.54 -16.36 -22.71
CA GLU A 260 -11.72 -17.41 -23.33
C GLU A 260 -11.15 -18.29 -22.21
N ASP A 261 -11.44 -19.58 -22.22
CA ASP A 261 -11.09 -20.52 -21.14
C ASP A 261 -11.45 -20.03 -19.72
N GLY A 262 -12.59 -19.31 -19.62
CA GLY A 262 -13.08 -18.75 -18.35
C GLY A 262 -12.35 -17.48 -17.89
N LYS A 263 -11.53 -16.87 -18.74
CA LYS A 263 -10.76 -15.65 -18.48
C LYS A 263 -11.12 -14.52 -19.44
N VAL A 264 -10.84 -13.30 -19.03
CA VAL A 264 -10.96 -12.07 -19.82
C VAL A 264 -9.55 -11.60 -20.14
N ASP A 265 -9.31 -11.25 -21.40
CA ASP A 265 -8.00 -10.74 -21.83
C ASP A 265 -7.60 -9.48 -21.06
N THR A 266 -6.31 -9.30 -20.83
CA THR A 266 -5.82 -8.23 -19.95
C THR A 266 -6.23 -6.83 -20.37
N ALA A 267 -6.29 -6.53 -21.68
CA ALA A 267 -6.65 -5.21 -22.17
C ALA A 267 -8.13 -4.91 -21.87
N THR A 268 -9.02 -5.85 -22.19
CA THR A 268 -10.45 -5.75 -21.88
C THR A 268 -10.70 -5.74 -20.37
N ALA A 269 -10.00 -6.57 -19.61
CA ALA A 269 -10.09 -6.60 -18.15
C ALA A 269 -9.73 -5.25 -17.55
N ARG A 270 -8.63 -4.63 -18.00
CA ARG A 270 -8.18 -3.31 -17.54
C ARG A 270 -9.19 -2.22 -17.89
N GLN A 271 -9.74 -2.23 -19.10
CA GLN A 271 -10.81 -1.30 -19.50
C GLN A 271 -12.06 -1.47 -18.64
N TRP A 272 -12.49 -2.72 -18.40
CA TRP A 272 -13.66 -3.04 -17.61
C TRP A 272 -13.49 -2.66 -16.14
N LEU A 273 -12.34 -2.94 -15.55
CA LEU A 273 -11.97 -2.58 -14.16
C LEU A 273 -11.91 -1.06 -13.99
N ASN A 274 -11.34 -0.33 -14.94
CA ASN A 274 -11.33 1.14 -14.94
C ASN A 274 -12.73 1.77 -14.96
N GLY A 275 -13.78 1.02 -15.30
CA GLY A 275 -15.17 1.44 -15.16
C GLY A 275 -15.80 1.17 -13.79
N ARG A 276 -15.19 0.33 -12.92
CA ARG A 276 -15.79 -0.12 -11.64
C ARG A 276 -15.47 0.84 -10.52
N ARG A 277 -16.48 1.27 -9.75
CA ARG A 277 -16.34 2.27 -8.67
C ARG A 277 -15.22 1.96 -7.69
N ASP A 278 -15.16 0.70 -7.24
CA ASP A 278 -14.34 0.28 -6.11
C ASP A 278 -12.99 -0.32 -6.57
N PHE A 279 -12.73 -0.40 -7.88
CA PHE A 279 -11.40 -0.73 -8.40
C PHE A 279 -10.41 0.41 -8.16
N ILE A 280 -9.32 0.08 -7.49
CA ILE A 280 -8.15 0.95 -7.29
C ILE A 280 -7.10 0.54 -8.32
N PRO A 281 -6.68 1.40 -9.26
CA PRO A 281 -5.59 1.06 -10.15
C PRO A 281 -4.28 0.84 -9.40
N THR A 282 -3.45 -0.05 -9.95
CA THR A 282 -2.09 -0.24 -9.44
C THR A 282 -1.31 1.05 -9.60
N ARG A 283 -0.74 1.54 -8.51
CA ARG A 283 0.16 2.71 -8.49
C ARG A 283 1.45 2.28 -9.21
N THR A 284 1.78 2.95 -10.31
CA THR A 284 2.94 2.64 -11.17
C THR A 284 4.22 3.35 -10.71
N GLU A 285 5.36 2.99 -11.29
CA GLU A 285 6.70 3.55 -11.01
C GLU A 285 6.79 5.08 -11.01
N GLU A 286 6.00 5.79 -11.80
CA GLU A 286 5.95 7.26 -11.78
C GLU A 286 5.35 7.80 -10.47
N ALA A 287 4.43 7.05 -9.85
CA ALA A 287 3.99 7.29 -8.49
C ALA A 287 5.01 6.80 -7.46
N ILE A 288 5.93 5.88 -7.80
CA ILE A 288 7.00 5.38 -6.94
C ILE A 288 8.11 6.42 -6.77
N SER A 289 8.59 7.08 -7.83
CA SER A 289 9.57 8.19 -7.69
C SER A 289 8.99 9.34 -6.86
N GLN A 290 7.71 9.69 -7.06
CA GLN A 290 7.04 10.71 -6.25
C GLN A 290 6.80 10.24 -4.81
N SER A 291 6.43 8.98 -4.60
CA SER A 291 6.26 8.35 -3.28
C SER A 291 7.59 8.18 -2.55
N TRP A 292 8.69 7.99 -3.26
CA TRP A 292 10.02 7.83 -2.70
C TRP A 292 10.57 9.15 -2.15
N ALA A 293 10.45 10.24 -2.89
CA ALA A 293 10.80 11.57 -2.40
C ALA A 293 9.99 11.93 -1.14
N VAL A 294 8.68 11.62 -1.14
CA VAL A 294 7.80 11.83 0.02
C VAL A 294 8.19 10.91 1.19
N ARG A 295 8.48 9.63 0.95
CA ARG A 295 8.84 8.67 2.00
C ARG A 295 10.20 8.95 2.62
N SER A 296 11.21 9.22 1.80
CA SER A 296 12.55 9.53 2.29
C SER A 296 12.53 10.79 3.14
N ARG A 297 11.76 11.81 2.71
CA ARG A 297 11.45 12.99 3.51
C ARG A 297 10.78 12.66 4.84
N PHE A 298 9.72 11.84 4.82
CA PHE A 298 9.06 11.38 6.06
C PHE A 298 10.03 10.71 7.03
N LEU A 299 10.86 9.76 6.55
CA LEU A 299 11.87 9.08 7.37
C LEU A 299 12.86 10.08 7.99
N LEU A 300 13.36 11.03 7.19
CA LEU A 300 14.32 12.04 7.65
C LEU A 300 13.72 13.04 8.65
N ASP A 301 12.41 13.30 8.55
CA ASP A 301 11.69 14.21 9.47
C ASP A 301 11.34 13.54 10.81
N HIS A 302 11.11 12.22 10.83
CA HIS A 302 10.50 11.53 11.97
C HIS A 302 11.41 10.53 12.68
N GLU A 303 12.55 10.15 12.09
CA GLU A 303 13.49 9.20 12.68
C GLU A 303 14.88 9.85 12.90
N PRO A 304 15.70 9.31 13.82
CA PRO A 304 17.10 9.69 13.90
C PRO A 304 17.79 9.52 12.54
N PHE A 305 18.56 10.52 12.11
CA PHE A 305 19.14 10.57 10.76
C PHE A 305 19.85 9.28 10.34
N ALA A 306 20.64 8.68 11.23
CA ALA A 306 21.33 7.41 10.99
C ALA A 306 20.37 6.26 10.62
N GLU A 307 19.27 6.14 11.36
CA GLU A 307 18.26 5.10 11.16
C GLU A 307 17.49 5.35 9.86
N ALA A 308 17.07 6.60 9.63
CA ALA A 308 16.42 7.03 8.40
C ALA A 308 17.30 6.74 7.19
N PHE A 309 18.56 7.16 7.22
CA PHE A 309 19.51 6.98 6.12
C PHE A 309 19.84 5.50 5.88
N GLY A 310 20.00 4.70 6.94
CA GLY A 310 20.18 3.25 6.82
C GLY A 310 18.98 2.54 6.15
N ARG A 311 17.76 2.97 6.48
CA ARG A 311 16.53 2.46 5.83
C ARG A 311 16.42 2.90 4.38
N ILE A 312 16.79 4.16 4.08
CA ILE A 312 16.85 4.69 2.72
C ILE A 312 17.82 3.84 1.88
N LEU A 313 19.04 3.62 2.38
CA LEU A 313 20.06 2.85 1.67
C LEU A 313 19.63 1.39 1.43
N LYS A 314 19.07 0.75 2.46
CA LYS A 314 18.50 -0.60 2.35
C LYS A 314 17.34 -0.68 1.34
N GLY A 315 16.58 0.41 1.18
CA GLY A 315 15.51 0.50 0.18
C GLY A 315 16.01 0.47 -1.27
N PHE A 316 17.26 0.85 -1.50
CA PHE A 316 17.91 0.81 -2.81
C PHE A 316 18.63 -0.50 -3.12
N ASP A 317 18.72 -1.41 -2.13
CA ASP A 317 19.51 -2.64 -2.22
C ASP A 317 20.94 -2.42 -2.72
N ILE A 318 21.55 -1.30 -2.29
CA ILE A 318 22.95 -0.97 -2.59
C ILE A 318 23.77 -0.90 -1.31
N THR A 319 25.05 -1.23 -1.42
CA THR A 319 26.05 -1.11 -0.37
C THR A 319 26.55 0.34 -0.23
N ALA A 320 27.20 0.66 0.88
CA ALA A 320 27.85 1.96 1.08
C ALA A 320 28.93 2.24 0.02
N ALA A 321 29.69 1.22 -0.38
CA ALA A 321 30.72 1.32 -1.42
C ALA A 321 30.12 1.64 -2.80
N GLU A 322 29.00 0.99 -3.17
CA GLU A 322 28.30 1.26 -4.42
C GLU A 322 27.71 2.67 -4.44
N LEU A 323 27.12 3.12 -3.32
CA LEU A 323 26.64 4.50 -3.22
C LEU A 323 27.79 5.50 -3.33
N ALA A 324 28.91 5.26 -2.65
CA ALA A 324 30.07 6.13 -2.69
C ALA A 324 30.61 6.30 -4.12
N ALA A 325 30.72 5.19 -4.86
CA ALA A 325 31.09 5.20 -6.27
C ALA A 325 30.07 5.98 -7.13
N ARG A 326 28.77 5.76 -6.92
CA ARG A 326 27.69 6.42 -7.68
C ARG A 326 27.61 7.93 -7.43
N ALA A 327 27.90 8.37 -6.20
CA ALA A 327 27.86 9.78 -5.81
C ALA A 327 29.21 10.50 -5.97
N GLU A 328 30.27 9.79 -6.39
CA GLU A 328 31.63 10.31 -6.51
C GLU A 328 32.15 10.93 -5.19
N VAL A 329 31.93 10.21 -4.09
CA VAL A 329 32.37 10.57 -2.73
C VAL A 329 33.21 9.44 -2.13
N GLY A 330 33.96 9.72 -1.06
CA GLY A 330 34.69 8.67 -0.35
C GLY A 330 33.74 7.73 0.39
N GLU A 331 34.04 6.43 0.44
CA GLU A 331 33.22 5.45 1.17
C GLU A 331 33.09 5.78 2.66
N GLU A 332 34.16 6.28 3.28
CA GLU A 332 34.16 6.77 4.65
C GLU A 332 33.09 7.84 4.90
N PHE A 333 32.83 8.70 3.90
CA PHE A 333 31.78 9.71 3.99
C PHE A 333 30.39 9.07 4.12
N VAL A 334 30.11 7.99 3.39
CA VAL A 334 28.83 7.28 3.46
C VAL A 334 28.68 6.56 4.80
N HIS A 335 29.75 5.95 5.32
CA HIS A 335 29.74 5.32 6.65
C HIS A 335 29.48 6.32 7.77
N GLU A 336 30.07 7.52 7.71
CA GLU A 336 29.79 8.59 8.67
C GLU A 336 28.31 9.00 8.70
N LEU A 337 27.62 8.98 7.53
CA LEU A 337 26.17 9.21 7.48
C LEU A 337 25.39 8.09 8.19
N LEU A 338 25.77 6.83 7.96
CA LEU A 338 25.16 5.66 8.60
C LEU A 338 25.39 5.63 10.12
N GLU A 339 26.50 6.20 10.59
CA GLU A 339 26.78 6.38 12.02
C GLU A 339 26.07 7.60 12.65
N GLY A 340 25.37 8.41 11.84
CA GLY A 340 24.72 9.64 12.30
C GLY A 340 25.68 10.77 12.64
N ARG A 341 26.90 10.75 12.06
CA ARG A 341 27.92 11.80 12.21
C ARG A 341 28.24 12.46 10.87
N PRO A 342 27.24 13.01 10.15
CA PRO A 342 27.47 13.62 8.85
C PRO A 342 28.47 14.78 8.92
N ARG A 343 29.42 14.83 7.98
CA ARG A 343 30.23 16.02 7.72
C ARG A 343 29.41 17.07 6.96
N THR A 344 29.64 18.34 7.26
CA THR A 344 28.97 19.48 6.59
C THR A 344 29.60 19.83 5.24
N ASP A 345 29.84 18.82 4.39
CA ASP A 345 30.21 19.01 2.99
C ASP A 345 28.92 19.00 2.15
N LEU A 346 28.39 20.19 1.87
CA LEU A 346 27.12 20.35 1.18
C LEU A 346 27.14 19.76 -0.23
N GLN A 347 28.28 19.81 -0.93
CA GLN A 347 28.39 19.27 -2.28
C GLN A 347 28.42 17.74 -2.27
N ALA A 348 29.11 17.13 -1.31
CA ALA A 348 29.09 15.68 -1.14
C ALA A 348 27.69 15.18 -0.74
N LEU A 349 27.02 15.87 0.20
CA LEU A 349 25.65 15.55 0.61
C LEU A 349 24.66 15.70 -0.55
N GLU A 350 24.77 16.77 -1.36
CA GLU A 350 23.91 16.98 -2.52
C GLU A 350 24.10 15.86 -3.57
N ARG A 351 25.35 15.45 -3.83
CA ARG A 351 25.64 14.34 -4.75
C ARG A 351 25.07 13.01 -4.26
N ILE A 352 25.16 12.72 -2.96
CA ILE A 352 24.50 11.54 -2.36
C ILE A 352 22.99 11.62 -2.53
N GLY A 353 22.38 12.76 -2.21
CA GLY A 353 20.94 12.98 -2.36
C GLY A 353 20.48 12.70 -3.80
N ARG A 354 21.20 13.23 -4.80
CA ARG A 354 20.91 12.99 -6.22
C ARG A 354 21.17 11.54 -6.65
N ALA A 355 22.23 10.90 -6.15
CA ALA A 355 22.53 9.50 -6.47
C ALA A 355 21.43 8.54 -5.97
N LEU A 356 20.75 8.91 -4.89
CA LEU A 356 19.63 8.19 -4.30
C LEU A 356 18.24 8.73 -4.72
N ASP A 357 18.18 9.58 -5.75
CA ASP A 357 16.94 10.20 -6.24
C ASP A 357 16.07 10.81 -5.12
N LEU A 358 16.71 11.45 -4.14
CA LEU A 358 16.06 12.13 -3.01
C LEU A 358 15.76 13.59 -3.34
N ASP A 359 14.89 14.19 -2.54
CA ASP A 359 14.82 15.66 -2.40
C ASP A 359 16.15 16.15 -1.79
N ALA A 360 17.13 16.42 -2.64
CA ALA A 360 18.49 16.74 -2.23
C ALA A 360 18.57 17.95 -1.26
N PRO A 361 17.84 19.07 -1.48
CA PRO A 361 17.75 20.14 -0.50
C PRO A 361 17.28 19.67 0.88
N HIS A 362 16.23 18.85 0.95
CA HIS A 362 15.70 18.33 2.21
C HIS A 362 16.70 17.37 2.89
N PHE A 363 17.28 16.44 2.14
CA PHE A 363 18.29 15.51 2.64
C PHE A 363 19.52 16.23 3.20
N VAL A 364 20.04 17.22 2.47
CA VAL A 364 21.17 18.06 2.92
C VAL A 364 20.81 18.78 4.22
N GLY A 365 19.60 19.35 4.32
CA GLY A 365 19.11 20.01 5.53
C GLY A 365 19.06 19.07 6.74
N ALA A 366 18.50 17.87 6.56
CA ALA A 366 18.42 16.85 7.62
C ALA A 366 19.83 16.41 8.09
N ALA A 367 20.76 16.19 7.15
CA ALA A 367 22.13 15.82 7.46
C ALA A 367 22.88 16.93 8.22
N VAL A 368 22.76 18.19 7.80
CA VAL A 368 23.36 19.33 8.50
C VAL A 368 22.77 19.50 9.89
N GLN A 369 21.45 19.34 10.04
CA GLN A 369 20.79 19.37 11.35
C GLN A 369 21.32 18.27 12.27
N ALA A 370 21.51 17.06 11.75
CA ALA A 370 22.10 15.96 12.51
C ALA A 370 23.56 16.24 12.91
N ALA A 371 24.38 16.80 12.01
CA ALA A 371 25.76 17.20 12.30
C ALA A 371 25.83 18.21 13.47
N LEU A 372 24.95 19.22 13.43
CA LEU A 372 24.90 20.28 14.45
C LEU A 372 24.39 19.77 15.80
N ARG A 373 23.53 18.74 15.80
CA ARG A 373 23.00 18.12 17.04
C ARG A 373 23.97 17.12 17.65
N GLY A 374 24.72 16.38 16.83
CA GLY A 374 25.73 15.41 17.26
C GLY A 374 27.08 16.02 17.65
N GLY A 375 27.32 17.28 17.31
CA GLY A 375 28.55 18.03 17.67
C GLY A 375 28.59 18.60 19.10
N ARG A 376 27.85 18.01 20.06
CA ARG A 376 27.88 18.39 21.48
C ARG A 376 28.41 17.28 22.36
#